data_AF-A2DX50-F1
#
_entry.id   AF-A2DX50-F1
#
_cell.length_a   1.000
_cell.length_b   1.000
_cell.length_c   1.000
_cell.angle_alpha   90.00
_cell.angle_beta   90.00
_cell.angle_gamma   90.00
#
_symmetry.space_group_name_H-M   'P 1'
#
loop_
_entity.id
_entity.type
_entity.pdbx_description
1 polymer ?
#
loop_
_entity_poly.entity_id
_entity_poly.type
_entity_poly.pdbx_seq_one_letter_code
_entity_poly.pdbx_strand_id
1 'polypeptide(L)'
;MGAFILLSSQNQEEMVSAILDMNFFVDVALTHFQTTAPDQIIGRLASLTTNFLVTCPEKAFKNLSQLVFTFLDYAHNVSVLNFYENIFSNATKAIKAQILFIENGFAHEIAKRLDEIDISKVADKYDQYFIKYANLYMIVATVCMHQEYVDAFSTQEVINSLSRTFHYAPSYVDGARWEAIVSLVNTKSLPKLEMFIPMAISKLIDAVKEPSQDIVNCINFITKVISLNDNYVKILLQSQVIPIILRIAIQFENSSILLNSFAKFTIECLNHEQSCEKILISYIPLFIATVNHPHYSSFTSLCKLLLLQIDEDSKHNKNLKKKLEQVDCYLEIRETFIKKYKKLIDTHYGGDVYVNIAMSN
;
A
#
# COMPACT_ATOMS: atom_id res chain seq x y z
N MET A 1 6.07 26.45 22.68
CA MET A 1 6.55 25.70 23.87
C MET A 1 5.47 25.55 24.93
N GLY A 2 4.77 26.61 25.35
CA GLY A 2 3.69 26.51 26.36
C GLY A 2 2.54 25.54 26.03
N ALA A 3 2.04 25.54 24.79
CA ALA A 3 0.97 24.63 24.36
C ALA A 3 1.36 23.13 24.41
N PHE A 4 2.65 22.80 24.26
CA PHE A 4 3.14 21.42 24.25
C PHE A 4 3.30 20.86 25.67
N ILE A 5 3.60 21.73 26.65
CA ILE A 5 3.68 21.36 28.07
C ILE A 5 2.26 21.16 28.64
N LEU A 6 1.29 21.99 28.24
CA LEU A 6 -0.10 21.89 28.66
C LEU A 6 -0.78 20.56 28.24
N LEU A 7 -0.44 20.05 27.05
CA LEU A 7 -0.97 18.79 26.52
C LEU A 7 -0.32 17.52 27.11
N SER A 8 0.59 17.65 28.08
CA SER A 8 1.26 16.52 28.76
C SER A 8 0.85 16.34 30.23
N SER A 9 -0.17 17.08 30.68
CA SER A 9 -0.61 17.12 32.08
C SER A 9 -1.80 16.19 32.37
N GLN A 10 -2.00 15.81 33.64
CA GLN A 10 -3.09 14.93 34.09
C GLN A 10 -4.51 15.46 33.80
N ASN A 11 -4.66 16.75 33.42
CA ASN A 11 -5.96 17.41 33.12
C ASN A 11 -6.13 17.76 31.63
N GLN A 12 -5.52 16.99 30.73
CA GLN A 12 -5.49 17.28 29.30
C GLN A 12 -6.90 17.43 28.69
N GLU A 13 -7.86 16.61 29.10
CA GLU A 13 -9.23 16.64 28.55
C GLU A 13 -9.98 17.92 28.91
N GLU A 14 -9.95 18.36 30.17
CA GLU A 14 -10.61 19.59 30.63
C GLU A 14 -10.02 20.83 29.98
N MET A 15 -8.69 20.90 29.87
CA MET A 15 -8.01 22.01 29.22
C MET A 15 -8.32 22.09 27.72
N VAL A 16 -8.26 20.95 27.01
CA VAL A 16 -8.64 20.89 25.59
C VAL A 16 -10.10 21.29 25.43
N SER A 17 -10.97 20.78 26.29
CA SER A 17 -12.41 21.10 26.30
C SER A 17 -12.66 22.60 26.45
N ALA A 18 -11.96 23.28 27.37
CA ALA A 18 -12.08 24.73 27.57
C ALA A 18 -11.53 25.54 26.38
N ILE A 19 -10.41 25.13 25.78
CA ILE A 19 -9.87 25.78 24.58
C ILE A 19 -10.86 25.69 23.42
N LEU A 20 -11.50 24.53 23.25
CA LEU A 20 -12.51 24.34 22.21
C LEU A 20 -13.75 25.20 22.43
N ASP A 21 -14.19 25.42 23.68
CA ASP A 21 -15.35 26.28 23.99
C ASP A 21 -15.13 27.75 23.66
N MET A 22 -13.88 28.21 23.74
CA MET A 22 -13.57 29.62 23.49
C MET A 22 -13.63 29.99 22.00
N ASN A 23 -13.74 29.03 21.07
CA ASN A 23 -13.65 29.18 19.61
C ASN A 23 -12.39 29.90 19.07
N PHE A 24 -11.55 30.44 19.95
CA PHE A 24 -10.34 31.18 19.63
C PHE A 24 -9.43 30.44 18.65
N PHE A 25 -9.27 29.12 18.83
CA PHE A 25 -8.45 28.30 17.93
C PHE A 25 -8.99 28.27 16.50
N VAL A 26 -10.32 28.16 16.34
CA VAL A 26 -10.98 28.13 15.02
C VAL A 26 -10.82 29.49 14.34
N ASP A 27 -11.10 30.57 15.04
CA ASP A 27 -11.04 31.93 14.50
C ASP A 27 -9.62 32.29 14.03
N VAL A 28 -8.61 31.96 14.85
CA VAL A 28 -7.20 32.15 14.49
C VAL A 28 -6.82 31.27 13.28
N ALA A 29 -7.25 30.01 13.26
CA ALA A 29 -6.96 29.10 12.16
C ALA A 29 -7.58 29.61 10.84
N LEU A 30 -8.87 29.94 10.84
CA LEU A 30 -9.59 30.42 9.65
C LEU A 30 -9.03 31.74 9.13
N THR A 31 -8.61 32.65 10.02
CA THR A 31 -7.96 33.91 9.63
C THR A 31 -6.68 33.64 8.81
N HIS A 32 -5.87 32.66 9.23
CA HIS A 32 -4.67 32.28 8.49
C HIS A 32 -4.98 31.64 7.14
N PHE A 33 -6.04 30.82 7.04
CA PHE A 33 -6.42 30.20 5.76
C PHE A 33 -6.91 31.20 4.72
N GLN A 34 -7.46 32.34 5.13
CA GLN A 34 -7.91 33.40 4.21
C GLN A 34 -6.76 34.18 3.57
N THR A 35 -5.56 34.19 4.16
CA THR A 35 -4.46 35.08 3.75
C THR A 35 -3.25 34.37 3.15
N THR A 36 -3.40 33.13 2.67
CA THR A 36 -2.27 32.26 2.24
C THR A 36 -1.32 31.98 3.42
N ALA A 37 -1.70 31.04 4.28
CA ALA A 37 -0.92 30.70 5.45
C ALA A 37 0.46 30.10 5.08
N PRO A 38 1.55 30.50 5.76
CA PRO A 38 2.83 29.80 5.70
C PRO A 38 2.71 28.34 6.10
N ASP A 39 3.44 27.46 5.41
CA ASP A 39 3.43 26.00 5.64
C ASP A 39 3.70 25.60 7.10
N GLN A 40 4.56 26.35 7.81
CA GLN A 40 4.87 26.07 9.20
C GLN A 40 3.67 26.32 10.13
N ILE A 41 2.82 27.30 9.79
CA ILE A 41 1.60 27.59 10.55
C ILE A 41 0.58 26.48 10.32
N ILE A 42 0.37 26.08 9.06
CA ILE A 42 -0.52 24.98 8.70
C ILE A 42 -0.10 23.70 9.41
N GLY A 43 1.18 23.36 9.39
CA GLY A 43 1.66 22.15 10.05
C GLY A 43 1.49 22.15 11.57
N ARG A 44 1.63 23.32 12.21
CA ARG A 44 1.34 23.47 13.65
C ARG A 44 -0.14 23.33 13.95
N LEU A 45 -1.01 23.93 13.13
CA LEU A 45 -2.45 23.79 13.26
C LEU A 45 -2.88 22.32 13.11
N ALA A 46 -2.39 21.62 12.09
CA ALA A 46 -2.66 20.20 11.88
C ALA A 46 -2.21 19.35 13.09
N SER A 47 -1.02 19.59 13.62
CA SER A 47 -0.51 18.88 14.79
C SER A 47 -1.36 19.13 16.05
N LEU A 48 -1.78 20.37 16.29
CA LEU A 48 -2.65 20.70 17.43
C LEU A 48 -4.05 20.09 17.27
N THR A 49 -4.64 20.16 16.07
CA THR A 49 -5.94 19.56 15.78
C THR A 49 -5.91 18.04 15.97
N THR A 50 -4.79 17.37 15.63
CA THR A 50 -4.61 15.93 15.94
C THR A 50 -4.81 15.67 17.42
N ASN A 51 -4.13 16.44 18.29
CA ASN A 51 -4.22 16.26 19.73
C ASN A 51 -5.63 16.52 20.26
N PHE A 52 -6.34 17.52 19.71
CA PHE A 52 -7.72 17.79 20.09
C PHE A 52 -8.67 16.65 19.72
N LEU A 53 -8.55 16.10 18.51
CA LEU A 53 -9.37 14.99 18.06
C LEU A 53 -9.09 13.68 18.80
N VAL A 54 -7.84 13.44 19.20
CA VAL A 54 -7.49 12.25 20.00
C VAL A 54 -7.95 12.40 21.45
N THR A 55 -7.89 13.61 22.01
CA THR A 55 -8.26 13.84 23.42
C THR A 55 -9.78 13.96 23.62
N CYS A 56 -10.47 14.78 22.81
CA CYS A 56 -11.89 15.10 22.95
C CYS A 56 -12.63 14.99 21.61
N PRO A 57 -12.70 13.80 20.97
CA PRO A 57 -13.10 13.63 19.57
C PRO A 57 -14.42 14.30 19.19
N GLU A 58 -15.49 14.07 19.96
CA GLU A 58 -16.84 14.59 19.64
C GLU A 58 -16.89 16.12 19.68
N LYS A 59 -16.33 16.71 20.73
CA LYS A 59 -16.30 18.18 20.91
C LYS A 59 -15.35 18.84 19.92
N ALA A 60 -14.18 18.24 19.71
CA ALA A 60 -13.19 18.72 18.76
C ALA A 60 -13.78 18.67 17.35
N PHE A 61 -14.42 17.57 16.94
CA PHE A 61 -15.01 17.50 15.62
C PHE A 61 -16.17 18.49 15.45
N LYS A 62 -17.03 18.66 16.46
CA LYS A 62 -18.11 19.65 16.42
C LYS A 62 -17.58 21.07 16.15
N ASN A 63 -16.48 21.45 16.78
CA ASN A 63 -15.95 22.82 16.69
C ASN A 63 -14.95 22.99 15.53
N LEU A 64 -14.27 21.92 15.11
CA LEU A 64 -13.18 21.95 14.14
C LEU A 64 -13.51 21.26 12.81
N SER A 65 -14.74 20.79 12.59
CA SER A 65 -15.15 20.06 11.37
C SER A 65 -14.78 20.79 10.08
N GLN A 66 -15.06 22.10 10.01
CA GLN A 66 -14.69 22.90 8.85
C GLN A 66 -13.17 22.91 8.64
N LEU A 67 -12.42 23.14 9.73
CA LEU A 67 -10.96 23.21 9.70
C LEU A 67 -10.32 21.91 9.23
N VAL A 68 -10.81 20.76 9.72
CA VAL A 68 -10.23 19.47 9.33
C VAL A 68 -10.38 19.25 7.83
N PHE A 69 -11.53 19.53 7.23
CA PHE A 69 -11.70 19.39 5.78
C PHE A 69 -10.92 20.43 4.98
N THR A 70 -10.77 21.66 5.48
CA THR A 70 -9.91 22.69 4.85
C THR A 70 -8.45 22.25 4.76
N PHE A 71 -7.95 21.41 5.67
CA PHE A 71 -6.57 20.91 5.54
C PHE A 71 -6.33 20.14 4.23
N LEU A 72 -7.34 19.51 3.63
CA LEU A 72 -7.18 18.81 2.35
C LEU A 72 -6.72 19.74 1.21
N ASP A 73 -7.04 21.03 1.29
CA ASP A 73 -6.58 22.03 0.30
C ASP A 73 -5.06 22.23 0.36
N TYR A 74 -4.47 21.90 1.50
CA TYR A 74 -3.04 21.99 1.81
C TYR A 74 -2.39 20.61 1.93
N ALA A 75 -2.96 19.58 1.29
CA ALA A 75 -2.42 18.23 1.34
C ALA A 75 -0.97 18.12 0.82
N HIS A 76 -0.44 19.12 0.10
CA HIS A 76 0.98 19.19 -0.26
C HIS A 76 1.91 19.33 0.95
N ASN A 77 1.41 19.80 2.08
CA ASN A 77 2.14 19.95 3.32
C ASN A 77 2.26 18.61 4.05
N VAL A 78 3.49 18.16 4.34
CA VAL A 78 3.75 16.87 4.99
C VAL A 78 3.08 16.75 6.36
N SER A 79 2.95 17.86 7.11
CA SER A 79 2.30 17.82 8.42
C SER A 79 0.79 17.59 8.32
N VAL A 80 0.17 17.97 7.20
CA VAL A 80 -1.24 17.66 6.92
C VAL A 80 -1.41 16.18 6.59
N LEU A 81 -0.53 15.61 5.76
CA LEU A 81 -0.53 14.17 5.52
C LEU A 81 -0.38 13.40 6.85
N ASN A 82 0.62 13.76 7.66
CA ASN A 82 0.83 13.18 8.98
C ASN A 82 -0.37 13.34 9.91
N PHE A 83 -1.14 14.43 9.81
CA PHE A 83 -2.38 14.60 10.58
C PHE A 83 -3.37 13.48 10.25
N TYR A 84 -3.66 13.26 8.97
CA TYR A 84 -4.57 12.20 8.55
C TYR A 84 -4.02 10.81 8.84
N GLU A 85 -2.74 10.58 8.59
CA GLU A 85 -2.10 9.32 8.94
C GLU A 85 -2.16 9.04 10.45
N ASN A 86 -1.95 10.03 11.31
CA ASN A 86 -2.05 9.82 12.75
C ASN A 86 -3.48 9.52 13.20
N ILE A 87 -4.48 10.16 12.59
CA ILE A 87 -5.89 9.89 12.89
C ILE A 87 -6.27 8.49 12.42
N PHE A 88 -5.92 8.08 11.20
CA PHE A 88 -6.39 6.81 10.64
C PHE A 88 -5.47 5.63 10.94
N SER A 89 -4.15 5.78 11.07
CA SER A 89 -3.24 4.67 11.39
C SER A 89 -3.31 4.22 12.85
N ASN A 90 -3.73 5.10 13.77
CA ASN A 90 -3.80 4.79 15.20
C ASN A 90 -5.16 4.21 15.61
N ALA A 91 -5.40 2.96 15.18
CA ALA A 91 -6.68 2.27 15.24
C ALA A 91 -7.35 2.17 16.62
N THR A 92 -6.68 2.50 17.73
CA THR A 92 -7.28 2.42 19.09
C THR A 92 -7.56 3.78 19.71
N LYS A 93 -6.71 4.78 19.49
CA LYS A 93 -6.82 6.07 20.18
C LYS A 93 -7.76 7.06 19.48
N ALA A 94 -7.96 6.90 18.17
CA ALA A 94 -8.69 7.87 17.36
C ALA A 94 -9.99 7.33 16.73
N ILE A 95 -10.48 6.14 17.13
CA ILE A 95 -11.66 5.48 16.53
C ILE A 95 -12.86 6.43 16.43
N LYS A 96 -13.20 7.13 17.53
CA LYS A 96 -14.33 8.06 17.55
C LYS A 96 -14.15 9.19 16.52
N ALA A 97 -12.95 9.73 16.39
CA ALA A 97 -12.65 10.74 15.38
C ALA A 97 -12.78 10.17 13.97
N GLN A 98 -12.25 8.96 13.73
CA GLN A 98 -12.36 8.26 12.44
C GLN A 98 -13.83 8.07 12.03
N ILE A 99 -14.68 7.58 12.94
CA ILE A 99 -16.13 7.43 12.69
C ILE A 99 -16.75 8.77 12.32
N LEU A 100 -16.45 9.85 13.08
CA LEU A 100 -16.96 11.18 12.79
C LEU A 100 -16.53 11.70 11.41
N PHE A 101 -15.30 11.45 10.97
CA PHE A 101 -14.87 11.76 9.60
C PHE A 101 -15.75 11.04 8.57
N ILE A 102 -15.92 9.72 8.72
CA ILE A 102 -16.69 8.91 7.79
C ILE A 102 -18.15 9.37 7.72
N GLU A 103 -18.80 9.57 8.87
CA GLU A 103 -20.19 10.01 8.96
C GLU A 103 -20.42 11.41 8.39
N ASN A 104 -19.41 12.29 8.43
CA ASN A 104 -19.50 13.66 7.94
C ASN A 104 -18.98 13.81 6.49
N GLY A 105 -18.99 12.73 5.70
CA GLY A 105 -18.77 12.81 4.26
C GLY A 105 -17.30 12.99 3.85
N PHE A 106 -16.35 12.52 4.65
CA PHE A 106 -14.92 12.66 4.33
C PHE A 106 -14.53 12.08 2.95
N ALA A 107 -15.12 10.95 2.56
CA ALA A 107 -14.90 10.37 1.23
C ALA A 107 -15.33 11.30 0.09
N HIS A 108 -16.47 12.00 0.25
CA HIS A 108 -16.97 12.99 -0.71
C HIS A 108 -16.03 14.19 -0.81
N GLU A 109 -15.57 14.72 0.33
CA GLU A 109 -14.65 15.87 0.35
C GLU A 109 -13.29 15.57 -0.32
N ILE A 110 -12.79 14.34 -0.18
CA ILE A 110 -11.58 13.91 -0.91
C ILE A 110 -11.86 13.76 -2.40
N ALA A 111 -12.95 13.08 -2.78
CA ALA A 111 -13.30 12.86 -4.17
C ALA A 111 -13.46 14.19 -4.92
N LYS A 112 -14.17 15.16 -4.33
CA LYS A 112 -14.32 16.51 -4.86
C LYS A 112 -12.97 17.17 -5.20
N ARG A 113 -11.98 17.05 -4.31
CA ARG A 113 -10.64 17.64 -4.53
C ARG A 113 -9.84 16.88 -5.56
N LEU A 114 -9.94 15.56 -5.59
CA LEU A 114 -9.37 14.74 -6.67
C LEU A 114 -10.02 15.05 -8.04
N ASP A 115 -11.28 15.48 -8.05
CA ASP A 115 -11.98 15.90 -9.27
C ASP A 115 -11.50 17.26 -9.81
N GLU A 116 -10.80 18.06 -9.01
CA GLU A 116 -10.20 19.34 -9.43
C GLU A 116 -8.87 19.17 -10.19
N ILE A 117 -8.46 17.92 -10.47
CA ILE A 117 -7.26 17.63 -11.26
C ILE A 117 -7.35 18.27 -12.65
N ASP A 118 -6.46 19.22 -12.92
CA ASP A 118 -6.04 19.60 -14.26
C ASP A 118 -5.14 18.50 -14.88
N ILE A 119 -5.76 17.67 -15.71
CA ILE A 119 -5.13 16.53 -16.43
C ILE A 119 -4.05 17.01 -17.41
N SER A 120 -4.14 18.26 -17.89
CA SER A 120 -3.26 18.83 -18.91
C SER A 120 -1.94 19.36 -18.34
N LYS A 121 -1.86 19.53 -17.01
CA LYS A 121 -0.68 20.08 -16.35
C LYS A 121 0.51 19.14 -16.52
N VAL A 122 1.62 19.70 -17.01
CA VAL A 122 2.90 19.00 -17.16
C VAL A 122 3.71 19.14 -15.89
N ALA A 123 4.33 18.05 -15.44
CA ALA A 123 5.10 18.03 -14.22
C ALA A 123 6.39 18.84 -14.33
N ASP A 124 6.58 19.76 -13.37
CA ASP A 124 7.90 20.20 -12.94
C ASP A 124 8.31 19.37 -11.71
N LYS A 125 9.61 19.12 -11.55
CA LYS A 125 10.14 18.25 -10.50
C LYS A 125 9.81 18.85 -9.13
N TYR A 126 9.04 18.13 -8.31
CA TYR A 126 8.58 18.55 -6.96
C TYR A 126 7.60 19.72 -6.92
N ASP A 127 6.77 19.90 -7.95
CA ASP A 127 5.66 20.86 -7.89
C ASP A 127 4.64 20.45 -6.81
N GLN A 128 4.37 21.39 -5.88
CA GLN A 128 3.43 21.25 -4.77
C GLN A 128 2.06 20.74 -5.23
N TYR A 129 1.66 21.07 -6.44
CA TYR A 129 0.43 20.59 -7.05
C TYR A 129 0.40 19.06 -7.16
N PHE A 130 1.45 18.43 -7.68
CA PHE A 130 1.52 16.96 -7.80
C PHE A 130 1.67 16.30 -6.43
N ILE A 131 2.41 16.93 -5.50
CA ILE A 131 2.52 16.46 -4.12
C ILE A 131 1.15 16.48 -3.43
N LYS A 132 0.32 17.52 -3.64
CA LYS A 132 -1.05 17.57 -3.12
C LYS A 132 -1.83 16.32 -3.52
N TYR A 133 -1.86 15.98 -4.80
CA TYR A 133 -2.63 14.83 -5.29
C TYR A 133 -2.06 13.49 -4.87
N ALA A 134 -0.73 13.33 -4.88
CA ALA A 134 -0.10 12.13 -4.32
C ALA A 134 -0.54 11.91 -2.87
N ASN A 135 -0.51 12.96 -2.05
CA ASN A 135 -0.89 12.89 -0.64
C ASN A 135 -2.40 12.65 -0.46
N LEU A 136 -3.26 13.21 -1.32
CA LEU A 136 -4.70 12.88 -1.30
C LEU A 136 -4.95 11.39 -1.59
N TYR A 137 -4.23 10.80 -2.55
CA TYR A 137 -4.32 9.35 -2.79
C TYR A 137 -3.77 8.55 -1.60
N MET A 138 -2.66 8.96 -0.99
CA MET A 138 -2.12 8.32 0.21
C MET A 138 -3.09 8.36 1.40
N ILE A 139 -3.85 9.45 1.56
CA ILE A 139 -4.90 9.54 2.58
C ILE A 139 -5.99 8.49 2.32
N VAL A 140 -6.47 8.35 1.07
CA VAL A 140 -7.43 7.28 0.71
C VAL A 140 -6.86 5.91 1.05
N ALA A 141 -5.62 5.65 0.64
CA ALA A 141 -4.94 4.37 0.90
C ALA A 141 -4.87 4.06 2.40
N THR A 142 -4.51 5.05 3.21
CA THR A 142 -4.38 4.93 4.67
C THR A 142 -5.71 4.63 5.34
N VAL A 143 -6.77 5.37 4.98
CA VAL A 143 -8.11 5.15 5.55
C VAL A 143 -8.62 3.75 5.21
N CYS A 144 -8.40 3.32 3.96
CA CYS A 144 -8.88 2.05 3.45
C CYS A 144 -8.02 0.83 3.84
N MET A 145 -6.93 1.03 4.58
CA MET A 145 -6.26 -0.07 5.27
C MET A 145 -7.20 -0.74 6.27
N HIS A 146 -8.13 0.02 6.85
CA HIS A 146 -9.19 -0.49 7.73
C HIS A 146 -10.39 -0.92 6.92
N GLN A 147 -10.67 -2.22 6.94
CA GLN A 147 -11.73 -2.81 6.12
C GLN A 147 -13.13 -2.25 6.44
N GLU A 148 -13.37 -1.77 7.67
CA GLU A 148 -14.62 -1.11 8.04
C GLU A 148 -14.92 0.18 7.26
N TYR A 149 -13.90 0.87 6.74
CA TYR A 149 -14.07 2.16 6.06
C TYR A 149 -14.07 2.06 4.54
N VAL A 150 -13.66 0.91 3.99
CA VAL A 150 -13.57 0.70 2.54
C VAL A 150 -14.92 0.94 1.85
N ASP A 151 -16.02 0.50 2.46
CA ASP A 151 -17.36 0.66 1.87
C ASP A 151 -17.74 2.15 1.73
N ALA A 152 -17.32 3.01 2.66
CA ALA A 152 -17.55 4.45 2.62
C ALA A 152 -16.75 5.16 1.51
N PHE A 153 -15.59 4.61 1.13
CA PHE A 153 -14.76 5.12 0.03
C PHE A 153 -15.00 4.38 -1.30
N SER A 154 -15.82 3.34 -1.34
CA SER A 154 -16.17 2.60 -2.56
C SER A 154 -17.38 3.20 -3.28
N THR A 155 -17.57 4.52 -3.19
CA THR A 155 -18.64 5.25 -3.89
C THR A 155 -18.26 5.45 -5.35
N GLN A 156 -19.26 5.61 -6.22
CA GLN A 156 -18.99 5.86 -7.64
C GLN A 156 -18.20 7.17 -7.85
N GLU A 157 -18.42 8.15 -7.00
CA GLU A 157 -17.71 9.43 -7.02
C GLU A 157 -16.20 9.22 -6.79
N VAL A 158 -15.81 8.57 -5.69
CA VAL A 158 -14.40 8.29 -5.39
C VAL A 158 -13.76 7.46 -6.50
N ILE A 159 -14.47 6.45 -7.02
CA ILE A 159 -13.99 5.59 -8.11
C ILE A 159 -13.77 6.40 -9.38
N ASN A 160 -14.70 7.29 -9.75
CA ASN A 160 -14.56 8.17 -10.89
C ASN A 160 -13.36 9.11 -10.71
N SER A 161 -13.17 9.69 -9.52
CA SER A 161 -12.02 10.54 -9.23
C SER A 161 -10.70 9.78 -9.33
N LEU A 162 -10.64 8.56 -8.81
CA LEU A 162 -9.47 7.66 -8.96
C LEU A 162 -9.25 7.22 -10.40
N SER A 163 -10.27 7.22 -11.27
CA SER A 163 -10.09 6.91 -12.69
C SER A 163 -9.34 8.02 -13.45
N ARG A 164 -9.38 9.26 -12.94
CA ARG A 164 -8.69 10.40 -13.55
C ARG A 164 -7.18 10.28 -13.34
N THR A 165 -6.44 10.60 -14.38
CA THR A 165 -4.97 10.52 -14.36
C THR A 165 -4.41 11.69 -15.14
N PHE A 166 -3.25 12.20 -14.72
CA PHE A 166 -2.51 13.16 -15.53
C PHE A 166 -2.03 12.48 -16.81
N HIS A 167 -1.97 13.22 -17.92
CA HIS A 167 -1.35 12.71 -19.14
C HIS A 167 0.14 12.40 -18.95
N TYR A 168 0.81 13.18 -18.10
CA TYR A 168 2.24 13.05 -17.78
C TYR A 168 2.47 13.10 -16.28
N ALA A 169 1.89 12.13 -15.54
CA ALA A 169 2.09 12.01 -14.10
C ALA A 169 3.54 11.65 -13.76
N PRO A 170 4.15 12.27 -12.74
CA PRO A 170 5.32 11.71 -12.08
C PRO A 170 5.00 10.32 -11.49
N SER A 171 5.98 9.43 -11.50
CA SER A 171 5.79 8.04 -11.02
C SER A 171 5.32 7.94 -9.57
N TYR A 172 5.69 8.89 -8.70
CA TYR A 172 5.22 8.91 -7.31
C TYR A 172 3.71 9.21 -7.18
N VAL A 173 3.14 9.99 -8.10
CA VAL A 173 1.70 10.30 -8.11
C VAL A 173 0.90 9.10 -8.58
N ASP A 174 1.32 8.50 -9.70
CA ASP A 174 0.72 7.27 -10.21
C ASP A 174 0.85 6.12 -9.21
N GLY A 175 2.00 6.04 -8.52
CA GLY A 175 2.23 5.06 -7.45
C GLY A 175 1.21 5.18 -6.33
N ALA A 176 1.04 6.38 -5.78
CA ALA A 176 0.07 6.65 -4.72
C ALA A 176 -1.37 6.40 -5.18
N ARG A 177 -1.71 6.78 -6.42
CA ARG A 177 -3.01 6.51 -7.02
C ARG A 177 -3.33 5.01 -7.08
N TRP A 178 -2.39 4.21 -7.58
CA TRP A 178 -2.58 2.76 -7.63
C TRP A 178 -2.62 2.13 -6.24
N GLU A 179 -1.91 2.69 -5.27
CA GLU A 179 -2.01 2.26 -3.86
C GLU A 179 -3.42 2.48 -3.31
N ALA A 180 -4.00 3.66 -3.55
CA ALA A 180 -5.38 3.96 -3.20
C ALA A 180 -6.36 2.99 -3.86
N ILE A 181 -6.20 2.71 -5.15
CA ILE A 181 -7.05 1.74 -5.87
C ILE A 181 -6.94 0.35 -5.23
N VAL A 182 -5.73 -0.15 -4.96
CA VAL A 182 -5.49 -1.45 -4.32
C VAL A 182 -6.13 -1.55 -2.92
N SER A 183 -6.05 -0.45 -2.15
CA SER A 183 -6.60 -0.39 -0.79
C SER A 183 -8.13 -0.57 -0.77
N LEU A 184 -8.82 -0.08 -1.81
CA LEU A 184 -10.27 -0.18 -1.93
C LEU A 184 -10.76 -1.58 -2.31
N VAL A 185 -9.93 -2.42 -2.90
CA VAL A 185 -10.37 -3.72 -3.40
C VAL A 185 -10.81 -4.62 -2.24
N ASN A 186 -12.07 -5.02 -2.23
CA ASN A 186 -12.60 -6.08 -1.39
C ASN A 186 -13.72 -6.79 -2.17
N THR A 187 -14.30 -7.85 -1.60
CA THR A 187 -15.36 -8.63 -2.27
C THR A 187 -16.57 -7.78 -2.70
N LYS A 188 -16.89 -6.71 -1.96
CA LYS A 188 -18.05 -5.83 -2.23
C LYS A 188 -17.76 -4.73 -3.25
N SER A 189 -16.55 -4.17 -3.22
CA SER A 189 -16.14 -3.03 -4.06
C SER A 189 -15.63 -3.49 -5.43
N LEU A 190 -15.13 -4.72 -5.55
CA LEU A 190 -14.53 -5.26 -6.77
C LEU A 190 -15.40 -5.06 -8.03
N PRO A 191 -16.73 -5.32 -8.03
CA PRO A 191 -17.56 -5.08 -9.21
C PRO A 191 -17.51 -3.63 -9.73
N LYS A 192 -17.29 -2.65 -8.85
CA LYS A 192 -17.18 -1.23 -9.24
C LYS A 192 -15.76 -0.86 -9.71
N LEU A 193 -14.76 -1.67 -9.34
CA LEU A 193 -13.35 -1.45 -9.67
C LEU A 193 -12.89 -2.24 -10.90
N GLU A 194 -13.77 -3.02 -11.54
CA GLU A 194 -13.43 -3.85 -12.71
C GLU A 194 -12.77 -3.06 -13.85
N MET A 195 -13.15 -1.78 -14.02
CA MET A 195 -12.59 -0.90 -15.05
C MET A 195 -11.06 -0.73 -14.93
N PHE A 196 -10.49 -0.91 -13.73
CA PHE A 196 -9.05 -0.80 -13.50
C PHE A 196 -8.26 -2.05 -13.92
N ILE A 197 -8.92 -3.19 -14.13
CA ILE A 197 -8.28 -4.44 -14.57
C ILE A 197 -7.58 -4.26 -15.93
N PRO A 198 -8.27 -3.85 -17.01
CA PRO A 198 -7.60 -3.62 -18.28
C PRO A 198 -6.55 -2.51 -18.20
N MET A 199 -6.74 -1.51 -17.35
CA MET A 199 -5.75 -0.43 -17.14
C MET A 199 -4.45 -0.96 -16.51
N ALA A 200 -4.55 -1.79 -15.47
CA ALA A 200 -3.41 -2.40 -14.80
C ALA A 200 -2.63 -3.32 -15.76
N ILE A 201 -3.36 -4.13 -16.54
CA ILE A 201 -2.78 -5.00 -17.57
C ILE A 201 -2.03 -4.18 -18.62
N SER A 202 -2.64 -3.12 -19.16
CA SER A 202 -1.99 -2.24 -20.14
C SER A 202 -0.70 -1.64 -19.60
N LYS A 203 -0.74 -1.12 -18.35
CA LYS A 203 0.42 -0.52 -17.69
C LYS A 203 1.60 -1.50 -17.54
N LEU A 204 1.33 -2.79 -17.33
CA LEU A 204 2.35 -3.83 -17.22
C LEU A 204 2.89 -4.29 -18.58
N ILE A 205 2.05 -4.29 -19.62
CA ILE A 205 2.44 -4.65 -20.99
C ILE A 205 3.42 -3.63 -21.56
N ASP A 206 3.22 -2.35 -21.26
CA ASP A 206 4.09 -1.27 -21.68
C ASP A 206 5.54 -1.49 -21.23
N ALA A 207 6.50 -0.95 -21.99
CA ALA A 207 7.91 -1.15 -21.71
C ALA A 207 8.32 -0.49 -20.38
N VAL A 208 8.43 -1.31 -19.33
CA VAL A 208 8.83 -0.86 -17.99
C VAL A 208 10.32 -0.51 -17.98
N LYS A 209 10.61 0.78 -17.74
CA LYS A 209 11.98 1.32 -17.70
C LYS A 209 12.58 1.27 -16.30
N GLU A 210 11.75 1.35 -15.27
CA GLU A 210 12.15 1.39 -13.86
C GLU A 210 11.13 0.62 -12.99
N PRO A 211 11.55 0.05 -11.84
CA PRO A 211 10.66 -0.68 -10.95
C PRO A 211 9.90 0.29 -10.03
N SER A 212 9.04 1.13 -10.61
CA SER A 212 8.28 2.16 -9.90
C SER A 212 7.10 1.60 -9.09
N GLN A 213 6.63 2.40 -8.12
CA GLN A 213 5.58 1.99 -7.18
C GLN A 213 4.24 1.67 -7.87
N ASP A 214 3.92 2.33 -8.99
CA ASP A 214 2.74 2.03 -9.79
C ASP A 214 2.78 0.63 -10.41
N ILE A 215 3.94 0.18 -10.90
CA ILE A 215 4.12 -1.18 -11.43
C ILE A 215 3.92 -2.21 -10.32
N VAL A 216 4.52 -1.97 -9.16
CA VAL A 216 4.36 -2.79 -7.95
C VAL A 216 2.87 -2.90 -7.57
N ASN A 217 2.18 -1.75 -7.51
CA ASN A 217 0.77 -1.70 -7.13
C ASN A 217 -0.16 -2.29 -8.19
N CYS A 218 0.15 -2.21 -9.49
CA CYS A 218 -0.58 -2.93 -10.55
C CYS A 218 -0.50 -4.45 -10.35
N ILE A 219 0.69 -4.99 -10.00
CA ILE A 219 0.85 -6.42 -9.70
C ILE A 219 0.04 -6.79 -8.46
N ASN A 220 0.11 -5.99 -7.39
CA ASN A 220 -0.67 -6.21 -6.17
C ASN A 220 -2.18 -6.13 -6.42
N PHE A 221 -2.63 -5.21 -7.27
CA PHE A 221 -4.03 -5.08 -7.69
C PHE A 221 -4.50 -6.35 -8.38
N ILE A 222 -3.78 -6.80 -9.41
CA ILE A 222 -4.10 -8.02 -10.14
C ILE A 222 -4.13 -9.24 -9.20
N THR A 223 -3.13 -9.36 -8.33
CA THR A 223 -3.05 -10.43 -7.33
C THR A 223 -4.30 -10.45 -6.43
N LYS A 224 -4.73 -9.28 -5.95
CA LYS A 224 -5.90 -9.15 -5.08
C LYS A 224 -7.22 -9.39 -5.83
N VAL A 225 -7.30 -9.04 -7.10
CA VAL A 225 -8.48 -9.30 -7.95
C VAL A 225 -8.70 -10.80 -8.14
N ILE A 226 -7.64 -11.55 -8.47
CA ILE A 226 -7.77 -13.00 -8.68
C ILE A 226 -7.99 -13.77 -7.39
N SER A 227 -7.47 -13.29 -6.25
CA SER A 227 -7.73 -13.93 -4.96
C SER A 227 -9.17 -13.79 -4.48
N LEU A 228 -9.90 -12.80 -5.01
CA LEU A 228 -11.31 -12.57 -4.68
C LEU A 228 -12.29 -13.25 -5.63
N ASN A 229 -11.90 -13.50 -6.89
CA ASN A 229 -12.80 -14.05 -7.90
C ASN A 229 -12.04 -14.73 -9.05
N ASP A 230 -12.16 -16.05 -9.12
CA ASP A 230 -11.54 -16.93 -10.11
C ASP A 230 -11.87 -16.58 -11.57
N ASN A 231 -13.00 -15.88 -11.82
CA ASN A 231 -13.37 -15.50 -13.19
C ASN A 231 -12.34 -14.59 -13.84
N TYR A 232 -11.61 -13.78 -13.06
CA TYR A 232 -10.58 -12.89 -13.59
C TYR A 232 -9.29 -13.63 -13.94
N VAL A 233 -9.08 -14.86 -13.46
CA VAL A 233 -7.93 -15.69 -13.85
C VAL A 233 -7.94 -15.95 -15.35
N LYS A 234 -9.13 -16.17 -15.94
CA LYS A 234 -9.28 -16.34 -17.39
C LYS A 234 -8.82 -15.12 -18.19
N ILE A 235 -9.13 -13.92 -17.69
CA ILE A 235 -8.71 -12.65 -18.31
C ILE A 235 -7.19 -12.54 -18.26
N LEU A 236 -6.56 -12.86 -17.12
CA LEU A 236 -5.10 -12.85 -17.01
C LEU A 236 -4.44 -13.81 -18.02
N LEU A 237 -4.96 -15.03 -18.14
CA LEU A 237 -4.43 -16.03 -19.07
C LEU A 237 -4.48 -15.58 -20.53
N GLN A 238 -5.50 -14.81 -20.92
CA GLN A 238 -5.64 -14.28 -22.28
C GLN A 238 -4.72 -13.07 -22.55
N SER A 239 -4.35 -12.33 -21.51
CA SER A 239 -3.65 -11.03 -21.62
C SER A 239 -2.12 -11.08 -21.74
N GLN A 240 -1.49 -12.26 -21.70
CA GLN A 240 -0.02 -12.42 -21.61
C GLN A 240 0.63 -11.77 -20.37
N VAL A 241 -0.13 -11.35 -19.37
CA VAL A 241 0.41 -10.65 -18.19
C VAL A 241 1.33 -11.52 -17.34
N ILE A 242 1.08 -12.84 -17.27
CA ILE A 242 1.90 -13.80 -16.50
C ILE A 242 3.37 -13.80 -16.97
N PRO A 243 3.70 -14.06 -18.25
CA PRO A 243 5.09 -14.00 -18.70
C PRO A 243 5.69 -12.59 -18.63
N ILE A 244 4.88 -11.54 -18.74
CA ILE A 244 5.34 -10.15 -18.61
C ILE A 244 5.78 -9.84 -17.17
N ILE A 245 4.99 -10.24 -16.18
CA ILE A 245 5.34 -10.06 -14.75
C ILE A 245 6.64 -10.79 -14.41
N LEU A 246 6.85 -12.00 -14.95
CA LEU A 246 8.12 -12.73 -14.82
C LEU A 246 9.29 -11.94 -15.41
N ARG A 247 9.13 -11.45 -16.65
CA ARG A 247 10.15 -10.65 -17.33
C ARG A 247 10.52 -9.40 -16.51
N ILE A 248 9.54 -8.70 -15.95
CA ILE A 248 9.75 -7.52 -15.09
C ILE A 248 10.57 -7.91 -13.85
N ALA A 249 10.26 -9.03 -13.20
CA ALA A 249 10.99 -9.51 -12.03
C ALA A 249 12.47 -9.86 -12.35
N ILE A 250 12.73 -10.47 -13.51
CA ILE A 250 14.09 -10.76 -13.99
C ILE A 250 14.83 -9.46 -14.33
N GLN A 251 14.17 -8.54 -15.03
CA GLN A 251 14.77 -7.27 -15.46
C GLN A 251 15.23 -6.42 -14.27
N PHE A 252 14.48 -6.46 -13.17
CA PHE A 252 14.77 -5.69 -11.94
C PHE A 252 15.10 -6.62 -10.77
N GLU A 253 16.08 -7.50 -10.97
CA GLU A 253 16.44 -8.59 -10.06
C GLU A 253 16.88 -8.19 -8.63
N ASN A 254 17.04 -6.89 -8.36
CA ASN A 254 17.43 -6.36 -7.05
C ASN A 254 16.37 -5.46 -6.39
N SER A 255 15.19 -5.29 -7.01
CA SER A 255 14.10 -4.51 -6.43
C SER A 255 13.29 -5.35 -5.45
N SER A 256 13.65 -5.31 -4.16
CA SER A 256 13.01 -6.14 -3.12
C SER A 256 11.49 -5.96 -3.02
N ILE A 257 10.98 -4.73 -3.20
CA ILE A 257 9.54 -4.43 -3.13
C ILE A 257 8.78 -5.06 -4.31
N LEU A 258 9.33 -4.93 -5.52
CA LEU A 258 8.79 -5.55 -6.73
C LEU A 258 8.82 -7.08 -6.61
N LEU A 259 9.95 -7.63 -6.16
CA LEU A 259 10.14 -9.06 -5.98
C LEU A 259 9.18 -9.65 -4.95
N ASN A 260 8.88 -8.94 -3.86
CA ASN A 260 7.84 -9.33 -2.91
C ASN A 260 6.44 -9.38 -3.55
N SER A 261 6.10 -8.38 -4.39
CA SER A 261 4.81 -8.34 -5.08
C SER A 261 4.70 -9.45 -6.13
N PHE A 262 5.79 -9.72 -6.85
CA PHE A 262 5.92 -10.87 -7.75
C PHE A 262 5.75 -12.21 -7.03
N ALA A 263 6.34 -12.36 -5.84
CA ALA A 263 6.21 -13.56 -5.03
C ALA A 263 4.75 -13.82 -4.64
N LYS A 264 4.05 -12.80 -4.12
CA LYS A 264 2.63 -12.87 -3.76
C LYS A 264 1.77 -13.25 -4.96
N PHE A 265 2.01 -12.61 -6.12
CA PHE A 265 1.34 -12.94 -7.37
C PHE A 265 1.55 -14.41 -7.77
N THR A 266 2.80 -14.90 -7.69
CA THR A 266 3.15 -16.28 -8.06
C THR A 266 2.42 -17.30 -7.18
N ILE A 267 2.45 -17.11 -5.87
CA ILE A 267 1.77 -18.00 -4.91
C ILE A 267 0.26 -17.97 -5.15
N GLU A 268 -0.31 -16.78 -5.35
CA GLU A 268 -1.74 -16.66 -5.64
C GLU A 268 -2.12 -17.40 -6.92
N CYS A 269 -1.38 -17.22 -8.02
CA CYS A 269 -1.64 -17.95 -9.27
C CYS A 269 -1.53 -19.48 -9.13
N LEU A 270 -0.73 -20.00 -8.19
CA LEU A 270 -0.63 -21.43 -7.93
C LEU A 270 -1.84 -22.00 -7.19
N ASN A 271 -2.57 -21.16 -6.45
CA ASN A 271 -3.81 -21.54 -5.77
C ASN A 271 -4.97 -21.78 -6.75
N HIS A 272 -4.90 -21.20 -7.95
CA HIS A 272 -5.92 -21.32 -9.00
C HIS A 272 -5.55 -22.38 -10.03
N GLU A 273 -6.41 -23.37 -10.24
CA GLU A 273 -6.12 -24.51 -11.12
C GLU A 273 -5.76 -24.09 -12.55
N GLN A 274 -6.44 -23.06 -13.08
CA GLN A 274 -6.28 -22.57 -14.44
C GLN A 274 -4.93 -21.88 -14.68
N SER A 275 -4.43 -21.13 -13.70
CA SER A 275 -3.12 -20.45 -13.82
C SER A 275 -1.96 -21.28 -13.30
N CYS A 276 -2.21 -22.24 -12.41
CA CYS A 276 -1.20 -23.11 -11.82
C CYS A 276 -0.34 -23.76 -12.91
N GLU A 277 -0.95 -24.37 -13.93
CA GLU A 277 -0.22 -25.01 -15.02
C GLU A 277 0.68 -24.03 -15.78
N LYS A 278 0.20 -22.80 -16.02
CA LYS A 278 0.98 -21.78 -16.73
C LYS A 278 2.21 -21.36 -15.92
N ILE A 279 2.06 -21.18 -14.60
CA ILE A 279 3.17 -20.88 -13.69
C ILE A 279 4.16 -22.05 -13.66
N LEU A 280 3.68 -23.28 -13.53
CA LEU A 280 4.54 -24.46 -13.49
C LEU A 280 5.40 -24.60 -14.76
N ILE A 281 4.82 -24.33 -15.93
CA ILE A 281 5.54 -24.41 -17.21
C ILE A 281 6.50 -23.22 -17.39
N SER A 282 6.12 -22.03 -16.95
CA SER A 282 6.84 -20.79 -17.32
C SER A 282 7.86 -20.34 -16.26
N TYR A 283 7.57 -20.54 -14.97
CA TYR A 283 8.34 -19.96 -13.86
C TYR A 283 9.28 -21.00 -13.24
N ILE A 284 8.80 -22.22 -13.01
CA ILE A 284 9.57 -23.24 -12.27
C ILE A 284 10.86 -23.65 -12.98
N PRO A 285 10.89 -23.91 -14.30
CA PRO A 285 12.14 -24.21 -14.99
C PRO A 285 13.16 -23.08 -14.88
N LEU A 286 12.69 -21.82 -14.91
CA LEU A 286 13.56 -20.67 -14.69
C LEU A 286 14.08 -20.64 -13.26
N PHE A 287 13.23 -20.84 -12.25
CA PHE A 287 13.67 -20.85 -10.85
C PHE A 287 14.74 -21.92 -10.63
N ILE A 288 14.54 -23.13 -11.17
CA ILE A 288 15.51 -24.23 -11.16
C ILE A 288 16.83 -23.80 -11.80
N ALA A 289 16.79 -23.18 -12.99
CA ALA A 289 17.98 -22.69 -13.66
C ALA A 289 18.70 -21.59 -12.84
N THR A 290 17.95 -20.67 -12.23
CA THR A 290 18.49 -19.58 -11.43
C THR A 290 19.16 -20.07 -10.15
N VAL A 291 18.61 -21.06 -9.45
CA VAL A 291 19.22 -21.56 -8.20
C VAL A 291 20.54 -22.29 -8.42
N ASN A 292 20.74 -22.86 -9.61
CA ASN A 292 21.97 -23.50 -10.03
C ASN A 292 23.01 -22.50 -10.59
N HIS A 293 22.61 -21.27 -10.86
CA HIS A 293 23.51 -20.26 -11.39
C HIS A 293 24.36 -19.64 -10.26
N PRO A 294 25.67 -19.42 -10.47
CA PRO A 294 26.56 -18.83 -9.45
C PRO A 294 26.29 -17.33 -9.18
N HIS A 295 25.31 -16.72 -9.84
CA HIS A 295 24.98 -15.30 -9.68
C HIS A 295 24.04 -15.10 -8.49
N TYR A 296 24.45 -14.27 -7.54
CA TYR A 296 23.67 -13.95 -6.36
C TYR A 296 22.99 -12.59 -6.53
N SER A 297 21.70 -12.60 -6.82
CA SER A 297 20.83 -11.44 -6.78
C SER A 297 19.68 -11.63 -5.79
N SER A 298 18.92 -10.57 -5.54
CA SER A 298 17.70 -10.67 -4.70
C SER A 298 16.69 -11.62 -5.36
N PHE A 299 16.61 -11.63 -6.69
CA PHE A 299 15.81 -12.58 -7.47
C PHE A 299 16.27 -14.03 -7.26
N THR A 300 17.58 -14.32 -7.31
CA THR A 300 18.10 -15.66 -7.00
C THR A 300 17.66 -16.12 -5.60
N SER A 301 17.75 -15.23 -4.61
CA SER A 301 17.31 -15.53 -3.24
C SER A 301 15.80 -15.80 -3.18
N LEU A 302 15.00 -15.00 -3.90
CA LEU A 302 13.57 -15.21 -3.99
C LEU A 302 13.22 -16.55 -4.66
N CYS A 303 13.87 -16.92 -5.78
CA CYS A 303 13.64 -18.21 -6.45
C CYS A 303 13.86 -19.39 -5.49
N LYS A 304 14.89 -19.32 -4.64
CA LYS A 304 15.16 -20.34 -3.63
C LYS A 304 14.02 -20.43 -2.60
N LEU A 305 13.54 -19.28 -2.12
CA LEU A 305 12.42 -19.20 -1.18
C LEU A 305 11.10 -19.69 -1.79
N LEU A 306 10.80 -19.30 -3.04
CA LEU A 306 9.60 -19.74 -3.75
C LEU A 306 9.63 -21.24 -4.01
N LEU A 307 10.75 -21.81 -4.45
CA LEU A 307 10.86 -23.27 -4.62
C LEU A 307 10.62 -24.03 -3.32
N LEU A 308 11.14 -23.52 -2.20
CA LEU A 308 10.89 -24.10 -0.87
C LEU A 308 9.41 -24.00 -0.50
N GLN A 309 8.80 -22.82 -0.63
CA GLN A 309 7.38 -22.61 -0.32
C GLN A 309 6.49 -23.52 -1.16
N ILE A 310 6.76 -23.63 -2.46
CA ILE A 310 6.01 -24.47 -3.40
C ILE A 310 6.14 -25.97 -3.05
N ASP A 311 7.33 -26.44 -2.64
CA ASP A 311 7.47 -27.81 -2.14
C ASP A 311 6.65 -28.06 -0.88
N GLU A 312 6.63 -27.11 0.07
CA GLU A 312 5.80 -27.22 1.27
C GLU A 312 4.30 -27.22 0.92
N ASP A 313 3.84 -26.31 0.07
CA ASP A 313 2.43 -26.23 -0.34
C ASP A 313 2.00 -27.50 -1.09
N SER A 314 2.90 -28.12 -1.87
CA SER A 314 2.63 -29.40 -2.55
C SER A 314 2.33 -30.56 -1.59
N LYS A 315 2.80 -30.50 -0.34
CA LYS A 315 2.51 -31.54 0.66
C LYS A 315 1.04 -31.52 1.09
N HIS A 316 0.41 -30.35 1.01
CA HIS A 316 -0.98 -30.12 1.38
C HIS A 316 -1.92 -30.11 0.16
N ASN A 317 -1.39 -29.83 -1.04
CA ASN A 317 -2.15 -29.81 -2.29
C ASN A 317 -1.72 -30.96 -3.24
N LYS A 318 -2.51 -32.05 -3.25
CA LYS A 318 -2.25 -33.23 -4.10
C LYS A 318 -2.24 -32.92 -5.60
N ASN A 319 -3.04 -31.95 -6.06
CA ASN A 319 -3.08 -31.56 -7.47
C ASN A 319 -1.78 -30.86 -7.85
N LEU A 320 -1.36 -29.87 -7.05
CA LEU A 320 -0.09 -29.18 -7.22
C LEU A 320 1.10 -30.15 -7.22
N LYS A 321 1.14 -31.10 -6.27
CA LYS A 321 2.17 -32.14 -6.22
C LYS A 321 2.24 -32.94 -7.52
N LYS A 322 1.11 -33.46 -8.01
CA LYS A 322 1.07 -34.26 -9.23
C LYS A 322 1.58 -33.47 -10.44
N LYS A 323 1.21 -32.19 -10.55
CA LYS A 323 1.67 -31.33 -11.65
C LYS A 323 3.15 -30.97 -11.51
N LEU A 324 3.66 -30.72 -10.31
CA LEU A 324 5.09 -30.46 -10.05
C LEU A 324 5.96 -31.66 -10.40
N GLU A 325 5.52 -32.88 -10.10
CA GLU A 325 6.23 -34.12 -10.44
C GLU A 325 6.34 -34.35 -11.96
N GLN A 326 5.54 -33.64 -12.77
CA GLN A 326 5.61 -33.63 -14.23
C GLN A 326 6.57 -32.56 -14.78
N VAL A 327 7.05 -31.63 -13.95
CA VAL A 327 8.01 -30.61 -14.39
C VAL A 327 9.40 -31.23 -14.45
N ASP A 328 10.04 -31.08 -15.61
CA ASP A 328 11.40 -31.59 -15.83
C ASP A 328 12.38 -31.09 -14.75
N CYS A 329 13.24 -31.99 -14.29
CA CYS A 329 14.26 -31.76 -13.27
C CYS A 329 13.74 -31.36 -11.87
N TYR A 330 12.43 -31.22 -11.65
CA TYR A 330 11.90 -30.83 -10.33
C TYR A 330 12.23 -31.87 -9.24
N LEU A 331 12.03 -33.16 -9.52
CA LEU A 331 12.35 -34.24 -8.58
C LEU A 331 13.83 -34.26 -8.19
N GLU A 332 14.73 -34.03 -9.15
CA GLU A 332 16.16 -33.95 -8.89
C GLU A 332 16.50 -32.76 -8.00
N ILE A 333 15.97 -31.58 -8.30
CA ILE A 333 16.19 -30.35 -7.52
C ILE A 333 15.63 -30.48 -6.10
N ARG A 334 14.49 -31.15 -5.97
CA ARG A 334 13.88 -31.41 -4.66
C ARG A 334 14.84 -32.18 -3.74
N GLU A 335 15.43 -33.25 -4.27
CA GLU A 335 16.34 -34.12 -3.53
C GLU A 335 17.71 -33.47 -3.30
N THR A 336 18.25 -32.81 -4.32
CA THR A 336 19.63 -32.31 -4.31
C THR A 336 19.78 -30.94 -3.66
N PHE A 337 18.78 -30.06 -3.82
CA PHE A 337 18.80 -28.67 -3.37
C PHE A 337 17.78 -28.39 -2.27
N ILE A 338 16.47 -28.56 -2.52
CA ILE A 338 15.40 -28.08 -1.61
C ILE A 338 15.54 -28.68 -0.20
N LYS A 339 15.74 -30.00 -0.10
CA LYS A 339 15.95 -30.67 1.20
C LYS A 339 17.17 -30.14 1.97
N LYS A 340 18.25 -29.79 1.28
CA LYS A 340 19.46 -29.23 1.91
C LYS A 340 19.24 -27.77 2.31
N TYR A 341 18.60 -27.00 1.45
CA TYR A 341 18.31 -25.60 1.67
C TYR A 341 17.36 -25.40 2.86
N LYS A 342 16.33 -26.25 2.99
CA LYS A 342 15.45 -26.26 4.17
C LYS A 342 16.24 -26.44 5.48
N LYS A 343 17.11 -27.46 5.52
CA LYS A 343 17.98 -27.69 6.69
C LYS A 343 18.86 -26.49 7.00
N LEU A 344 19.38 -25.80 5.98
CA LEU A 344 20.21 -24.60 6.17
C LEU A 344 19.41 -23.45 6.78
N ILE A 345 18.17 -23.22 6.34
CA ILE A 345 17.31 -22.18 6.91
C ILE A 345 16.96 -22.50 8.38
N ASP A 346 16.75 -23.79 8.68
CA ASP A 346 16.42 -24.24 10.04
C ASP A 346 17.64 -24.21 10.99
N THR A 347 18.87 -24.10 10.48
CA THR A 347 20.06 -23.93 11.32
C THR A 347 20.12 -22.53 11.92
N HIS A 348 20.42 -22.43 13.22
CA HIS A 348 20.51 -21.14 13.91
C HIS A 348 21.57 -20.25 13.24
N TYR A 349 21.13 -19.09 12.75
CA TYR A 349 22.02 -18.08 12.20
C TYR A 349 22.77 -17.40 13.36
N GLY A 350 24.09 -17.55 13.41
CA GLY A 350 24.95 -16.89 14.41
C GLY A 350 25.97 -17.79 15.12
N GLY A 351 25.89 -19.12 14.98
CA GLY A 351 26.74 -20.05 15.72
C GLY A 351 26.53 -20.00 17.24
N ASP A 352 27.22 -20.84 18.00
CA ASP A 352 27.27 -20.72 19.45
C ASP A 352 28.02 -19.42 19.79
N VAL A 353 27.32 -18.44 20.36
CA VAL A 353 27.95 -17.30 21.01
C VAL A 353 28.63 -17.85 22.27
N TYR A 354 29.89 -18.25 22.15
CA TYR A 354 30.75 -18.51 23.29
C TYR A 354 30.92 -17.18 24.05
N VAL A 355 30.05 -16.95 25.02
CA VAL A 355 30.27 -15.93 26.05
C VAL A 355 31.45 -16.44 26.88
N ASN A 356 32.66 -16.05 26.47
CA ASN A 356 33.83 -16.12 27.33
C ASN A 356 33.59 -15.13 28.48
N ILE A 357 32.90 -15.58 29.52
CA ILE A 357 32.97 -14.97 30.84
C ILE A 357 34.39 -15.27 31.34
N ALA A 358 35.34 -14.42 30.94
CA ALA A 358 36.58 -14.28 31.67
C ALA A 358 36.22 -13.73 33.05
N MET A 359 35.98 -14.64 33.99
CA MET A 359 36.06 -14.33 35.41
C MET A 359 37.53 -14.01 35.71
N SER A 360 37.89 -12.74 35.63
CA SER A 360 39.10 -12.24 36.28
C SER A 360 38.79 -12.04 37.76
N ASN A 361 39.23 -13.01 38.57
CA ASN A 361 39.50 -12.80 40.00
C ASN A 361 40.80 -12.01 40.17
#